data_AF-A0A9P6MYK7-F1
#
_entry.id   AF-A0A9P6MYK7-F1
#
_cell.length_a   1.000
_cell.length_b   1.000
_cell.length_c   1.000
_cell.angle_alpha   90.00
_cell.angle_beta   90.00
_cell.angle_gamma   90.00
#
_symmetry.space_group_name_H-M   'P 1'
#
loop_
_entity.id
_entity.type
_entity.pdbx_description
1 polymer ?
#
loop_
_entity_poly.entity_id
_entity_poly.type
_entity_poly.pdbx_seq_one_letter_code
_entity_poly.pdbx_strand_id
1 'polypeptide(L)'
;MTRARQIQSNYHQTKTASLSVSKNLRRRRPRTKDSLDKERRIRLLDEAIVTGNIESLRCLSVTGAGFVNDGIRRLNEKDFHKDEEQVRLDIIRSFTHLAADTKSQQSFKKQKQEDLLHVIMDVLRRHPKLAYYQGFHDVCTCLIVVLGKEAAMPAAESLAMFFFRDCMLDNLEPVLDQLSLMTALLKLEDPEVQEFLDKY
;
A
#
# COMPACT_ATOMS: atom_id res chain seq x y z
N MET A 1 46.82 52.05 14.93
CA MET A 1 47.12 50.89 14.07
C MET A 1 46.83 49.55 14.79
N THR A 2 45.64 49.35 15.37
CA THR A 2 45.43 48.16 16.23
C THR A 2 43.94 47.76 16.31
N ARG A 3 43.33 47.38 15.18
CA ARG A 3 42.01 46.71 15.19
C ARG A 3 41.76 45.79 14.00
N ALA A 4 42.50 45.94 12.90
CA ALA A 4 42.40 45.07 11.72
C ALA A 4 43.29 43.79 11.77
N ARG A 5 44.25 43.70 12.70
CA ARG A 5 45.10 42.50 12.86
C ARG A 5 44.53 41.43 13.81
N GLN A 6 43.47 41.73 14.54
CA GLN A 6 42.92 40.83 15.57
C GLN A 6 41.77 39.95 15.04
N ILE A 7 41.22 40.27 13.86
CA ILE A 7 40.12 39.51 13.24
C ILE A 7 40.66 38.32 12.41
N GLN A 8 41.88 38.41 11.86
CA GLN A 8 42.49 37.30 11.11
C GLN A 8 43.10 36.20 12.01
N SER A 9 43.42 36.52 13.28
CA SER A 9 43.96 35.53 14.23
C SER A 9 42.89 34.55 14.75
N ASN A 10 41.63 34.96 14.83
CA ASN A 10 40.53 34.09 15.31
C ASN A 10 39.97 33.16 14.22
N TYR A 11 40.35 33.35 12.95
CA TYR A 11 39.90 32.50 11.84
C TYR A 11 40.81 31.30 11.57
N HIS A 12 41.97 31.21 12.23
CA HIS A 12 42.94 30.10 12.05
C HIS A 12 43.10 29.20 13.28
N GLN A 13 42.49 29.53 14.42
CA GLN A 13 42.48 28.68 15.62
C GLN A 13 41.25 27.76 15.75
N THR A 14 40.20 27.98 14.96
CA THR A 14 38.99 27.13 14.96
C THR A 14 39.03 25.94 13.99
N LYS A 15 40.16 25.73 13.28
CA LYS A 15 40.31 24.62 12.32
C LYS A 15 41.24 23.48 12.76
N THR A 16 41.73 23.49 14.01
CA THR A 16 42.69 22.48 14.51
C THR A 16 42.29 21.80 15.82
N ALA A 17 41.03 21.91 16.25
CA ALA A 17 40.55 21.30 17.50
C ALA A 17 39.21 20.56 17.32
N SER A 18 39.18 19.56 16.44
CA SER A 18 38.10 18.54 16.42
C SER A 18 38.48 17.27 15.66
N LEU A 19 39.75 16.85 15.75
CA LEU A 19 40.25 15.56 15.23
C LEU A 19 40.74 14.69 16.38
N SER A 20 39.86 14.41 17.35
CA SER A 20 40.03 13.32 18.30
C SER A 20 38.70 12.97 18.95
N VAL A 21 37.87 12.17 18.27
CA VAL A 21 36.80 11.42 18.92
C VAL A 21 36.94 9.95 18.57
N SER A 22 37.26 9.22 19.63
CA SER A 22 37.29 7.78 19.84
C SER A 22 36.46 6.94 18.89
N LYS A 23 37.15 5.91 18.37
CA LYS A 23 36.61 4.64 17.90
C LYS A 23 35.50 4.16 18.83
N ASN A 24 34.29 4.03 18.31
CA ASN A 24 33.37 3.01 18.78
C ASN A 24 32.69 2.36 17.57
N LEU A 25 33.00 1.07 17.44
CA LEU A 25 32.54 0.15 16.43
C LEU A 25 31.02 0.25 16.26
N ARG A 26 30.57 0.76 15.11
CA ARG A 26 29.25 0.40 14.60
C ARG A 26 29.27 -1.11 14.40
N ARG A 27 28.76 -1.87 15.37
CA ARG A 27 28.40 -3.28 15.18
C ARG A 27 27.50 -3.34 13.96
N ARG A 28 28.04 -3.78 12.81
CA ARG A 28 27.25 -4.17 11.65
C ARG A 28 26.26 -5.22 12.15
N ARG A 29 24.97 -4.88 12.19
CA ARG A 29 23.92 -5.89 12.37
C ARG A 29 24.14 -6.96 11.29
N PRO A 30 24.03 -8.26 11.61
CA PRO A 30 24.10 -9.30 10.60
C PRO A 30 23.04 -8.99 9.53
N ARG A 31 23.45 -8.97 8.26
CA ARG A 31 22.49 -8.82 7.15
C ARG A 31 21.56 -10.02 7.18
N THR A 32 20.26 -9.76 7.27
CA THR A 32 19.24 -10.81 7.13
C THR A 32 19.33 -11.42 5.73
N LYS A 33 18.93 -12.70 5.58
CA LYS A 33 18.90 -13.38 4.27
C LYS A 33 18.16 -12.54 3.21
N ASP A 34 17.03 -11.97 3.61
CA ASP A 34 16.22 -11.06 2.80
C ASP A 34 16.98 -9.81 2.32
N SER A 35 17.81 -9.20 3.17
CA SER A 35 18.65 -8.05 2.80
C SER A 35 19.74 -8.42 1.78
N LEU A 36 20.27 -9.66 1.84
CA LEU A 36 21.28 -10.14 0.90
C LEU A 36 20.66 -10.46 -0.46
N ASP A 37 19.46 -11.06 -0.47
CA ASP A 37 18.73 -11.39 -1.68
C ASP A 37 18.31 -10.11 -2.44
N LYS A 38 17.91 -9.06 -1.71
CA LYS A 38 17.61 -7.73 -2.27
C LYS A 38 18.83 -7.07 -2.92
N GLU A 39 20.00 -7.11 -2.26
CA GLU A 39 21.25 -6.56 -2.82
C GLU A 39 21.78 -7.35 -4.02
N ARG A 40 21.53 -8.67 -4.05
CA ARG A 40 21.86 -9.49 -5.22
C ARG A 40 20.99 -9.09 -6.41
N ARG A 41 19.70 -8.86 -6.16
CA ARG A 41 18.73 -8.49 -7.19
C ARG A 41 19.00 -7.11 -7.80
N ILE A 42 19.34 -6.11 -6.99
CA ILE A 42 19.68 -4.76 -7.48
C ILE A 42 20.86 -4.82 -8.46
N ARG A 43 21.90 -5.61 -8.14
CA ARG A 43 23.06 -5.78 -9.02
C ARG A 43 22.69 -6.37 -10.38
N LEU A 44 21.79 -7.37 -10.40
CA LEU A 44 21.30 -7.99 -11.63
C LEU A 44 20.49 -7.01 -12.49
N LEU A 45 19.72 -6.11 -11.86
CA LEU A 45 18.99 -5.06 -12.56
C LEU A 45 19.94 -4.03 -13.18
N ASP A 46 20.92 -3.55 -12.42
CA ASP A 46 21.92 -2.59 -12.91
C ASP A 46 22.70 -3.16 -14.11
N GLU A 47 23.10 -4.44 -14.01
CA GLU A 47 23.79 -5.14 -15.10
C GLU A 47 22.91 -5.25 -16.36
N ALA A 48 21.64 -5.63 -16.20
CA ALA A 48 20.71 -5.76 -17.31
C ALA A 48 20.39 -4.41 -17.98
N ILE A 49 20.37 -3.31 -17.22
CA ILE A 49 20.21 -1.95 -17.74
C ILE A 49 21.44 -1.53 -18.54
N VAL A 50 22.64 -1.70 -17.98
CA VAL A 50 23.90 -1.33 -18.64
C VAL A 50 24.12 -2.12 -19.93
N THR A 51 23.72 -3.39 -19.94
CA THR A 51 23.87 -4.27 -21.10
C THR A 51 22.70 -4.20 -22.08
N GLY A 52 21.62 -3.48 -21.76
CA GLY A 52 20.40 -3.44 -22.57
C GLY A 52 19.71 -4.79 -22.69
N ASN A 53 19.92 -5.71 -21.75
CA ASN A 53 19.36 -7.07 -21.78
C ASN A 53 17.89 -7.07 -21.33
N ILE A 54 17.00 -6.79 -22.28
CA ILE A 54 15.55 -6.70 -22.08
C ILE A 54 14.95 -8.00 -21.55
N GLU A 55 15.50 -9.15 -21.93
CA GLU A 55 14.99 -10.46 -21.49
C GLU A 55 15.30 -10.73 -20.02
N SER A 56 16.50 -10.35 -19.58
CA SER A 56 16.87 -10.37 -18.16
C SER A 56 16.02 -9.40 -17.35
N LEU A 57 15.75 -8.20 -17.87
CA LEU A 57 14.82 -7.26 -17.25
C LEU A 57 13.41 -7.86 -17.11
N ARG A 58 12.85 -8.46 -18.16
CA ARG A 58 11.54 -9.13 -18.11
C ARG A 58 11.53 -10.28 -17.10
N CYS A 59 12.59 -11.10 -17.04
CA CYS A 59 12.68 -12.18 -16.06
C CYS A 59 12.76 -11.65 -14.62
N LEU A 60 13.48 -10.54 -14.41
CA LEU A 60 13.58 -9.85 -13.12
C LEU A 60 12.30 -9.06 -12.78
N SER A 61 11.41 -8.82 -13.74
CA SER A 61 10.12 -8.16 -13.48
C SER A 61 9.07 -9.11 -12.92
N VAL A 62 9.15 -10.39 -13.29
CA VAL A 62 8.11 -11.40 -13.00
C VAL A 62 8.48 -12.25 -11.77
N THR A 63 9.76 -12.37 -11.44
CA THR A 63 10.24 -13.23 -10.34
C THR A 63 10.39 -12.47 -9.01
N GLY A 64 10.23 -13.16 -7.86
CA GLY A 64 10.48 -12.56 -6.53
C GLY A 64 9.64 -11.30 -6.25
N ALA A 65 10.28 -10.21 -5.81
CA ALA A 65 9.63 -8.91 -5.56
C ALA A 65 9.48 -8.02 -6.83
N GLY A 66 9.58 -8.61 -8.03
CA GLY A 66 9.52 -7.89 -9.32
C GLY A 66 10.63 -6.85 -9.53
N PHE A 67 10.36 -5.83 -10.36
CA PHE A 67 11.20 -4.63 -10.53
C PHE A 67 11.13 -3.66 -9.34
N VAL A 68 10.14 -3.85 -8.47
CA VAL A 68 9.62 -2.81 -7.60
C VAL A 68 9.51 -3.39 -6.20
N ASN A 69 10.55 -3.18 -5.39
CA ASN A 69 10.24 -2.84 -4.02
C ASN A 69 9.46 -1.51 -4.07
N ASP A 70 8.48 -1.34 -3.20
CA ASP A 70 7.57 -0.17 -3.05
C ASP A 70 8.21 1.23 -3.18
N GLY A 71 9.53 1.34 -3.23
CA GLY A 71 10.32 2.57 -3.33
C GLY A 71 10.19 3.36 -4.63
N ILE A 72 10.07 2.72 -5.81
CA ILE A 72 9.92 3.49 -7.06
C ILE A 72 8.47 4.01 -7.22
N ARG A 73 7.49 3.29 -6.65
CA ARG A 73 6.08 3.74 -6.60
C ARG A 73 5.85 4.87 -5.59
N ARG A 74 6.66 4.94 -4.52
CA ARG A 74 6.67 6.04 -3.54
C ARG A 74 7.09 7.40 -4.12
N LEU A 75 7.65 7.46 -5.33
CA LEU A 75 8.06 8.75 -5.93
C LEU A 75 6.88 9.57 -6.50
N ASN A 76 5.66 9.04 -6.46
CA ASN A 76 4.42 9.82 -6.61
C ASN A 76 3.72 10.02 -5.24
N GLU A 77 4.48 10.33 -4.19
CA GLU A 77 3.95 11.05 -3.03
C GLU A 77 3.42 12.42 -3.51
N LYS A 78 2.16 12.49 -3.99
CA LYS A 78 1.27 13.66 -3.84
C LYS A 78 -0.10 13.62 -4.52
N ASP A 79 -0.51 12.57 -5.21
CA ASP A 79 -1.88 12.56 -5.73
C ASP A 79 -2.84 12.00 -4.67
N PHE A 80 -3.44 12.93 -3.94
CA PHE A 80 -4.53 12.67 -3.00
C PHE A 80 -5.68 12.01 -3.75
N HIS A 81 -6.14 10.86 -3.29
CA HIS A 81 -7.33 10.24 -3.87
C HIS A 81 -8.59 10.97 -3.40
N LYS A 82 -9.56 11.22 -4.29
CA LYS A 82 -10.80 11.95 -3.94
C LYS A 82 -11.55 11.33 -2.76
N ASP A 83 -11.44 10.01 -2.59
CA ASP A 83 -12.20 9.24 -1.61
C ASP A 83 -11.42 8.93 -0.31
N GLU A 84 -10.22 9.49 -0.08
CA GLU A 84 -9.42 9.14 1.10
C GLU A 84 -10.15 9.37 2.42
N GLU A 85 -10.95 10.43 2.50
CA GLU A 85 -11.67 10.76 3.73
C GLU A 85 -12.79 9.76 4.04
N GLN A 86 -13.52 9.33 3.01
CA GLN A 86 -14.54 8.29 3.17
C GLN A 86 -13.91 6.99 3.65
N VAL A 87 -12.74 6.62 3.12
CA VAL A 87 -12.02 5.43 3.56
C VAL A 87 -11.62 5.53 5.04
N ARG A 88 -11.15 6.69 5.51
CA ARG A 88 -10.82 6.89 6.94
C ARG A 88 -12.04 6.66 7.83
N LEU A 89 -13.21 7.18 7.45
CA LEU A 89 -14.45 7.01 8.21
C LEU A 89 -14.86 5.54 8.32
N ASP A 90 -14.76 4.79 7.23
CA ASP A 90 -15.08 3.36 7.21
C ASP A 90 -14.09 2.54 8.05
N ILE A 91 -12.80 2.89 8.01
CA ILE A 91 -11.78 2.20 8.78
C ILE A 91 -11.97 2.41 10.28
N ILE A 92 -12.36 3.61 10.72
CA ILE A 92 -12.66 3.87 12.14
C ILE A 92 -13.78 2.93 12.63
N ARG A 93 -14.76 2.65 11.78
CA ARG A 93 -15.88 1.73 12.06
C ARG A 93 -15.55 0.26 11.86
N SER A 94 -14.40 -0.09 11.29
CA SER A 94 -13.99 -1.47 11.02
C SER A 94 -13.49 -2.23 12.27
N PHE A 95 -13.31 -3.55 12.13
CA PHE A 95 -12.85 -4.45 13.19
C PHE A 95 -13.70 -4.37 14.48
N THR A 96 -15.02 -4.27 14.35
CA THR A 96 -15.97 -4.29 15.49
C THR A 96 -15.95 -5.61 16.25
N HIS A 97 -15.65 -6.71 15.57
CA HIS A 97 -15.56 -8.05 16.15
C HIS A 97 -14.30 -8.26 17.02
N LEU A 98 -13.29 -7.40 16.92
CA LEU A 98 -12.10 -7.49 17.77
C LEU A 98 -12.40 -6.87 19.14
N ALA A 99 -12.13 -7.63 20.20
CA ALA A 99 -12.18 -7.14 21.57
C ALA A 99 -11.29 -5.90 21.73
N ALA A 100 -11.67 -4.99 22.62
CA ALA A 100 -10.97 -3.73 22.85
C ALA A 100 -10.96 -3.31 24.34
N ASP A 101 -11.13 -4.27 25.25
CA ASP A 101 -11.29 -3.99 26.68
C ASP A 101 -9.95 -3.66 27.35
N THR A 102 -8.87 -4.24 26.82
CA THR A 102 -7.51 -4.01 27.31
C THR A 102 -6.72 -3.09 26.39
N LYS A 103 -5.71 -2.40 26.93
CA LYS A 103 -4.82 -1.52 26.14
C LYS A 103 -4.10 -2.25 25.00
N SER A 104 -3.70 -3.50 25.22
CA SER A 104 -3.04 -4.33 24.20
C SER A 104 -3.99 -4.74 23.07
N GLN A 105 -5.26 -5.00 23.38
CA GLN A 105 -6.28 -5.27 22.38
C GLN A 105 -6.62 -4.02 21.56
N GLN A 106 -6.72 -2.86 22.20
CA GLN A 106 -6.93 -1.58 21.52
C GLN A 106 -5.78 -1.25 20.57
N SER A 107 -4.53 -1.44 20.99
CA SER A 107 -3.38 -1.21 20.12
C SER A 107 -3.32 -2.20 18.96
N PHE A 108 -3.69 -3.47 19.18
CA PHE A 108 -3.80 -4.46 18.12
C PHE A 108 -4.89 -4.08 17.10
N LYS A 109 -6.09 -3.69 17.55
CA LYS A 109 -7.16 -3.21 16.68
C LYS A 109 -6.72 -2.00 15.86
N LYS A 110 -6.07 -1.02 16.49
CA LYS A 110 -5.55 0.17 15.82
C LYS A 110 -4.50 -0.20 14.76
N GLN A 111 -3.59 -1.12 15.06
CA GLN A 111 -2.61 -1.62 14.09
C GLN A 111 -3.30 -2.26 12.88
N LYS A 112 -4.36 -3.04 13.08
CA LYS A 112 -5.14 -3.63 11.99
C LYS A 112 -5.88 -2.59 11.15
N GLN A 113 -6.42 -1.54 11.78
CA GLN A 113 -7.01 -0.40 11.09
C GLN A 113 -5.97 0.37 10.25
N GLU A 114 -4.76 0.57 10.78
CA GLU A 114 -3.66 1.20 10.03
C GLU A 114 -3.21 0.34 8.83
N ASP A 115 -3.14 -0.99 9.01
CA ASP A 115 -2.86 -1.90 7.90
C ASP A 115 -3.96 -1.86 6.84
N LEU A 116 -5.23 -1.81 7.24
CA LEU A 116 -6.38 -1.68 6.34
C LEU A 116 -6.34 -0.38 5.56
N LEU A 117 -6.03 0.74 6.23
CA LEU A 117 -5.84 2.03 5.56
C LEU A 117 -4.75 1.93 4.51
N HIS A 118 -3.61 1.35 4.88
CA HIS A 118 -2.50 1.20 3.95
C HIS A 118 -2.88 0.38 2.72
N VAL A 119 -3.55 -0.75 2.90
CA VAL A 119 -3.99 -1.62 1.79
C VAL A 119 -4.93 -0.87 0.84
N ILE A 120 -5.98 -0.22 1.37
CA ILE A 120 -6.98 0.44 0.53
C ILE A 120 -6.39 1.68 -0.16
N MET A 121 -5.65 2.51 0.58
CA MET A 121 -5.01 3.71 0.02
C MET A 121 -4.00 3.36 -1.07
N ASP A 122 -3.23 2.29 -0.87
CA ASP A 122 -2.28 1.82 -1.86
C ASP A 122 -3.01 1.41 -3.15
N VAL A 123 -4.10 0.64 -3.09
CA VAL A 123 -4.90 0.30 -4.28
C VAL A 123 -5.42 1.55 -5.00
N LEU A 124 -6.08 2.46 -4.27
CA LEU A 124 -6.72 3.65 -4.86
C LEU A 124 -5.70 4.62 -5.48
N ARG A 125 -4.56 4.86 -4.82
CA ARG A 125 -3.52 5.74 -5.37
C ARG A 125 -2.84 5.14 -6.59
N ARG A 126 -2.76 3.81 -6.69
CA ARG A 126 -2.19 3.10 -7.84
C ARG A 126 -3.17 3.05 -9.02
N HIS A 127 -4.46 3.16 -8.75
CA HIS A 127 -5.54 3.14 -9.73
C HIS A 127 -6.49 4.32 -9.52
N PRO A 128 -6.05 5.57 -9.79
CA PRO A 128 -6.79 6.79 -9.44
C PRO A 128 -8.12 6.98 -10.20
N LYS A 129 -8.44 6.07 -11.13
CA LYS A 129 -9.73 6.04 -11.83
C LYS A 129 -10.80 5.26 -11.06
N LEU A 130 -10.42 4.42 -10.10
CA LEU A 130 -11.36 3.70 -9.25
C LEU A 130 -12.03 4.69 -8.30
N ALA A 131 -13.35 4.64 -8.21
CA ALA A 131 -14.10 5.26 -7.13
C ALA A 131 -14.23 4.26 -5.98
N TYR A 132 -13.93 4.69 -4.75
CA TYR A 132 -14.17 3.85 -3.58
C TYR A 132 -15.67 3.72 -3.33
N TYR A 133 -16.18 2.49 -3.21
CA TYR A 133 -17.54 2.23 -2.74
C TYR A 133 -17.54 1.82 -1.27
N GLN A 134 -18.58 2.23 -0.53
CA GLN A 134 -18.76 1.86 0.87
C GLN A 134 -19.02 0.36 1.00
N GLY A 135 -18.11 -0.35 1.67
CA GLY A 135 -18.15 -1.80 1.85
C GLY A 135 -16.89 -2.50 1.31
N PHE A 136 -16.08 -1.84 0.48
CA PHE A 136 -14.80 -2.41 0.04
C PHE A 136 -13.84 -2.66 1.23
N HIS A 137 -13.94 -1.87 2.29
CA HIS A 137 -13.18 -2.09 3.52
C HIS A 137 -13.50 -3.41 4.24
N ASP A 138 -14.73 -3.93 4.13
CA ASP A 138 -15.11 -5.21 4.73
C ASP A 138 -14.44 -6.39 3.99
N VAL A 139 -14.39 -6.31 2.66
CA VAL A 139 -13.63 -7.27 1.82
C VAL A 139 -12.16 -7.26 2.21
N CYS A 140 -11.54 -6.06 2.27
CA CYS A 140 -10.14 -5.92 2.64
C CYS A 140 -9.86 -6.38 4.07
N THR A 141 -10.81 -6.19 4.99
CA THR A 141 -10.74 -6.72 6.35
C THR A 141 -10.62 -8.24 6.34
N CYS A 142 -11.46 -8.93 5.56
CA CYS A 142 -11.39 -10.39 5.43
C CYS A 142 -10.03 -10.83 4.89
N LEU A 143 -9.51 -10.17 3.86
CA LEU A 143 -8.18 -10.46 3.30
C LEU A 143 -7.07 -10.30 4.35
N ILE A 144 -7.09 -9.21 5.13
CA ILE A 144 -6.08 -8.97 6.16
C ILE A 144 -6.14 -10.00 7.28
N VAL A 145 -7.34 -10.42 7.69
CA VAL A 145 -7.52 -11.43 8.74
C VAL A 145 -7.05 -12.80 8.28
N VAL A 146 -7.34 -13.19 7.03
CA VAL A 146 -7.02 -14.53 6.51
C VAL A 146 -5.59 -14.63 5.97
N LEU A 147 -5.14 -13.62 5.23
CA LEU A 147 -3.86 -13.66 4.48
C LEU A 147 -2.73 -12.87 5.18
N GLY A 148 -3.07 -11.96 6.09
CA GLY A 148 -2.13 -10.94 6.57
C GLY A 148 -1.88 -9.84 5.54
N LYS A 149 -1.25 -8.74 5.98
CA LYS A 149 -1.10 -7.49 5.21
C LYS A 149 -0.41 -7.69 3.85
N GLU A 150 0.76 -8.35 3.85
CA GLU A 150 1.62 -8.46 2.66
C GLU A 150 0.93 -9.20 1.51
N ALA A 151 0.18 -10.27 1.82
CA ALA A 151 -0.60 -11.00 0.82
C ALA A 151 -1.96 -10.36 0.53
N ALA A 152 -2.54 -9.59 1.47
CA ALA A 152 -3.78 -8.86 1.25
C ALA A 152 -3.63 -7.73 0.24
N MET A 153 -2.48 -7.06 0.17
CA MET A 153 -2.24 -5.95 -0.78
C MET A 153 -2.46 -6.35 -2.26
N PRO A 154 -1.75 -7.36 -2.82
CA PRO A 154 -1.97 -7.78 -4.19
C PRO A 154 -3.34 -8.45 -4.41
N ALA A 155 -3.91 -9.10 -3.39
CA ALA A 155 -5.24 -9.68 -3.46
C ALA A 155 -6.35 -8.61 -3.57
N ALA A 156 -6.26 -7.56 -2.75
CA ALA A 156 -7.19 -6.44 -2.76
C ALA A 156 -7.14 -5.69 -4.09
N GLU A 157 -5.94 -5.46 -4.63
CA GLU A 157 -5.79 -4.87 -5.97
C GLU A 157 -6.43 -5.72 -7.06
N SER A 158 -6.17 -7.04 -7.06
CA SER A 158 -6.73 -7.95 -8.06
C SER A 158 -8.26 -7.96 -8.00
N LEU A 159 -8.82 -8.03 -6.80
CA LEU A 159 -10.27 -7.97 -6.62
C LEU A 159 -10.85 -6.63 -7.08
N ALA A 160 -10.23 -5.51 -6.72
CA ALA A 160 -10.66 -4.18 -7.16
C ALA A 160 -10.64 -4.03 -8.69
N MET A 161 -9.60 -4.56 -9.35
CA MET A 161 -9.40 -4.39 -10.79
C MET A 161 -10.21 -5.34 -11.66
N PHE A 162 -10.60 -6.51 -11.15
CA PHE A 162 -11.23 -7.56 -11.96
C PHE A 162 -12.61 -7.96 -11.48
N PHE A 163 -12.83 -8.07 -10.17
CA PHE A 163 -14.10 -8.58 -9.64
C PHE A 163 -15.05 -7.44 -9.24
N PHE A 164 -14.53 -6.41 -8.58
CA PHE A 164 -15.30 -5.24 -8.13
C PHE A 164 -15.14 -4.02 -9.03
N ARG A 165 -14.47 -4.16 -10.17
CA ARG A 165 -14.18 -3.04 -11.08
C ARG A 165 -15.42 -2.23 -11.42
N ASP A 166 -16.50 -2.94 -11.75
CA ASP A 166 -17.76 -2.35 -12.16
C ASP A 166 -18.49 -1.68 -10.98
N CYS A 167 -18.27 -2.15 -9.75
CA CYS A 167 -18.71 -1.49 -8.51
C CYS A 167 -17.87 -0.28 -8.12
N MET A 168 -16.68 -0.13 -8.71
CA MET A 168 -15.72 0.94 -8.44
C MET A 168 -15.63 1.96 -9.60
N LEU A 169 -16.65 2.01 -10.47
CA LEU A 169 -16.81 3.10 -11.42
C LEU A 169 -17.47 4.31 -10.77
N ASP A 170 -17.49 5.42 -11.49
CA ASP A 170 -18.08 6.69 -11.04
C ASP A 170 -19.62 6.70 -11.03
N ASN A 171 -20.25 5.66 -11.56
CA ASN A 171 -21.69 5.48 -11.60
C ASN A 171 -22.07 4.00 -11.40
N LEU A 172 -23.33 3.77 -11.02
CA LEU A 172 -23.85 2.45 -10.66
C LEU A 172 -24.46 1.69 -11.86
N GLU A 173 -24.50 2.27 -13.07
CA GLU A 173 -25.18 1.66 -14.22
C GLU A 173 -24.71 0.22 -14.49
N PRO A 174 -23.40 -0.11 -14.50
CA PRO A 174 -22.96 -1.48 -14.73
C PRO A 174 -23.44 -2.47 -13.67
N VAL A 175 -23.55 -2.01 -12.42
CA VAL A 175 -24.03 -2.85 -11.32
C VAL A 175 -25.53 -3.08 -11.44
N LEU A 176 -26.30 -2.05 -11.84
CA LEU A 176 -27.73 -2.19 -12.10
C LEU A 176 -28.00 -3.15 -13.27
N ASP A 177 -27.20 -3.09 -14.33
CA ASP A 177 -27.27 -4.03 -15.45
C ASP A 177 -26.99 -5.46 -14.98
N GLN A 178 -25.98 -5.67 -14.14
CA GLN A 178 -25.71 -6.99 -13.54
C GLN A 178 -26.85 -7.46 -12.64
N LEU A 179 -27.44 -6.57 -11.83
CA LEU A 179 -28.58 -6.92 -10.96
C LEU A 179 -29.82 -7.30 -11.77
N SER A 180 -30.04 -6.73 -12.96
CA SER A 180 -31.14 -7.13 -13.83
C SER A 180 -31.08 -8.61 -14.25
N LEU A 181 -29.87 -9.20 -14.28
CA LEU A 181 -29.70 -10.62 -14.53
C LEU A 181 -30.25 -11.47 -13.38
N MET A 182 -30.22 -10.98 -12.13
CA MET A 182 -30.84 -11.70 -11.01
C MET A 182 -32.34 -11.84 -11.22
N THR A 183 -33.01 -10.78 -11.69
CA THR A 183 -34.45 -10.85 -12.04
C THR A 183 -34.71 -11.86 -13.16
N ALA A 184 -33.85 -11.91 -14.18
CA ALA A 184 -33.99 -12.89 -15.25
C ALA A 184 -33.79 -14.34 -14.73
N LEU A 185 -32.81 -14.56 -13.86
CA LEU A 185 -32.57 -15.87 -13.24
C LEU A 185 -33.71 -16.29 -12.32
N LEU A 186 -34.22 -15.38 -11.47
CA LEU A 186 -35.36 -15.66 -10.60
C LEU A 186 -36.62 -15.98 -11.39
N LYS A 187 -36.89 -15.25 -12.49
CA LYS A 187 -38.01 -15.56 -13.40
C LYS A 187 -37.96 -16.97 -13.98
N LEU A 188 -36.76 -17.52 -14.18
CA LEU A 188 -36.58 -18.85 -14.75
C LEU A 188 -36.66 -19.95 -13.68
N GLU A 189 -36.04 -19.74 -12.53
CA GLU A 189 -35.92 -20.75 -11.48
C GLU A 189 -37.10 -20.76 -10.50
N ASP A 190 -37.63 -19.59 -10.15
CA ASP A 190 -38.73 -19.43 -9.18
C ASP A 190 -39.66 -18.25 -9.55
N PRO A 191 -40.61 -18.47 -10.48
CA PRO A 191 -41.55 -17.43 -10.91
C PRO A 191 -42.46 -16.92 -9.78
N GLU A 192 -42.77 -17.74 -8.77
CA GLU A 192 -43.64 -17.35 -7.66
C GLU A 192 -42.95 -16.32 -6.77
N VAL A 193 -41.67 -16.54 -6.45
CA VAL A 193 -40.86 -15.54 -5.73
C VAL A 193 -40.71 -14.27 -6.55
N GLN A 194 -40.49 -14.37 -7.87
CA GLN A 194 -40.43 -13.18 -8.70
C GLN A 194 -41.75 -12.39 -8.68
N GLU A 195 -42.89 -13.07 -8.83
CA GLU A 195 -44.20 -12.40 -8.82
C GLU A 195 -44.47 -11.72 -7.47
N PHE A 196 -44.01 -12.33 -6.37
CA PHE A 196 -44.06 -11.71 -5.05
C PHE A 196 -43.20 -10.44 -4.98
N LEU A 197 -41.98 -10.47 -5.52
CA LEU A 197 -41.07 -9.32 -5.53
C LEU A 197 -41.57 -8.18 -6.42
N ASP A 198 -42.21 -8.46 -7.56
CA ASP A 198 -42.75 -7.44 -8.48
C ASP A 198 -43.97 -6.68 -7.91
N LYS A 199 -44.58 -7.16 -6.82
CA LYS A 199 -45.76 -6.54 -6.18
C LYS A 199 -45.41 -5.37 -5.24
N TYR A 200 -44.13 -5.16 -4.91
CA TYR A 200 -43.65 -4.15 -3.96
C TYR A 200 -42.61 -3.22 -4.58
#